data_AF-A0A498KZG6-F1
#
_entry.id   AF-A0A498KZG6-F1
#
_cell.length_a   1.000
_cell.length_b   1.000
_cell.length_c   1.000
_cell.angle_alpha   90.00
_cell.angle_beta   90.00
_cell.angle_gamma   90.00
#
_symmetry.space_group_name_H-M   'P 1'
#
loop_
_entity.id
_entity.type
_entity.pdbx_description
1 polymer ?
#
loop_
_entity_poly.entity_id
_entity_poly.type
_entity_poly.pdbx_seq_one_letter_code
_entity_poly.pdbx_strand_id
1 'polypeptide(L)'
;MSVVPGDIDAGRGLPTTVPLRHFVVAVGFLVGATGLAVADGVFGTLALAGFWTVAYDVGRTLARVDGLDVTEAHFAFALRSFVLVTAPRFLLALSCVTPVFAALPVTRTGLVGAHATLAVFGALYQLATTFTQTEPHGVDHHCRRIESYGYPAGVLALAGGRLVGNPLLARIGGALVLLGVACVSILLARRLIEARVDRAPMLSRYAVAMAGWSLLTAPAWLTDPLALAYRFGGPGTAHLLAPGVVGFVVLGILYHVVPFIVWVHRYSDRLGFEDVPVIDDRLAAADFALFSTGTGGLVAADLLALPAVVAPLASTLVAADTVVFAANLLSVLRNHSPHTLAGVLFGRAGPAESAADDTGTGERPA
;
A
#
# COMPACT_ATOMS: atom_id res chain seq x y z
N MET A 1 -29.83 17.29 -3.69
CA MET A 1 -29.77 16.91 -5.12
C MET A 1 -28.57 17.62 -5.72
N SER A 2 -27.44 16.93 -5.87
CA SER A 2 -26.23 17.49 -6.48
C SER A 2 -26.36 17.42 -8.00
N VAL A 3 -26.39 18.59 -8.63
CA VAL A 3 -26.38 18.73 -10.09
C VAL A 3 -24.99 18.33 -10.59
N VAL A 4 -24.92 17.24 -11.37
CA VAL A 4 -23.72 16.86 -12.12
C VAL A 4 -23.55 17.87 -13.26
N PRO A 5 -22.38 18.53 -13.41
CA PRO A 5 -22.15 19.47 -14.51
C PRO A 5 -22.27 18.76 -15.86
N GLY A 6 -23.13 19.28 -16.75
CA GLY A 6 -23.50 18.68 -18.03
C GLY A 6 -22.46 18.74 -19.17
N ASP A 7 -21.20 19.05 -18.87
CA ASP A 7 -20.13 19.23 -19.86
C ASP A 7 -19.00 18.18 -19.76
N ILE A 8 -19.23 17.05 -19.08
CA ILE A 8 -18.28 15.92 -19.11
C ILE A 8 -18.62 15.05 -20.33
N ASP A 9 -17.80 15.18 -21.38
CA ASP A 9 -17.83 14.35 -22.58
C ASP A 9 -17.62 12.86 -22.22
N ALA A 10 -18.73 12.15 -21.96
CA ALA A 10 -18.73 10.72 -21.60
C ALA A 10 -18.19 9.80 -22.70
N GLY A 11 -17.98 10.31 -23.93
CA GLY A 11 -17.35 9.58 -25.03
C GLY A 11 -15.82 9.47 -24.91
N ARG A 12 -15.19 10.31 -24.09
CA ARG A 12 -13.78 10.14 -23.68
C ARG A 12 -13.74 9.50 -22.30
N GLY A 13 -13.76 8.17 -22.27
CA GLY A 13 -13.38 7.44 -21.06
C GLY A 13 -12.07 8.03 -20.51
N LEU A 14 -11.99 8.19 -19.18
CA LEU A 14 -10.77 8.61 -18.50
C LEU A 14 -9.59 7.83 -19.11
N PRO A 15 -8.47 8.46 -19.47
CA PRO A 15 -7.31 7.77 -20.04
C PRO A 15 -6.63 6.89 -18.98
N THR A 16 -7.30 5.81 -18.57
CA THR A 16 -6.91 4.88 -17.50
C THR A 16 -6.04 3.73 -18.02
N THR A 17 -6.01 3.52 -19.34
CA THR A 17 -5.05 2.64 -20.01
C THR A 17 -3.61 3.07 -19.78
N VAL A 18 -3.38 4.35 -19.50
CA VAL A 18 -2.07 4.91 -19.14
C VAL A 18 -1.69 4.46 -17.71
N PRO A 19 -2.41 4.80 -16.63
CA PRO A 19 -2.09 4.38 -15.26
C PRO A 19 -1.88 2.86 -15.08
N LEU A 20 -2.75 2.02 -15.66
CA LEU A 20 -2.67 0.57 -15.47
C LEU A 20 -1.43 -0.03 -16.16
N ARG A 21 -1.08 0.48 -17.35
CA ARG A 21 0.17 0.11 -18.04
C ARG A 21 1.40 0.53 -17.25
N HIS A 22 1.40 1.74 -16.68
CA HIS A 22 2.51 2.21 -15.86
C HIS A 22 2.64 1.41 -14.55
N PHE A 23 1.52 1.01 -13.94
CA PHE A 23 1.50 0.16 -12.76
C PHE A 23 2.01 -1.26 -13.06
N VAL A 24 1.53 -1.91 -14.12
CA VAL A 24 1.99 -3.25 -14.53
C VAL A 24 3.45 -3.22 -14.99
N VAL A 25 3.89 -2.17 -15.67
CA VAL A 25 5.31 -1.96 -16.00
C VAL A 25 6.13 -1.75 -14.73
N ALA A 26 5.67 -0.96 -13.76
CA ALA A 26 6.37 -0.76 -12.49
C ALA A 26 6.46 -2.06 -11.67
N VAL A 27 5.40 -2.85 -11.60
CA VAL A 27 5.38 -4.17 -10.95
C VAL A 27 6.25 -5.18 -11.71
N GLY A 28 6.20 -5.17 -13.04
CA GLY A 28 7.06 -6.00 -13.90
C GLY A 28 8.55 -5.64 -13.75
N PHE A 29 8.87 -4.35 -13.61
CA PHE A 29 10.22 -3.89 -13.26
C PHE A 29 10.60 -4.34 -11.84
N LEU A 30 9.69 -4.27 -10.87
CA LEU A 30 9.94 -4.71 -9.49
C LEU A 30 10.20 -6.23 -9.40
N VAL A 31 9.47 -7.04 -10.16
CA VAL A 31 9.64 -8.51 -10.24
C VAL A 31 10.86 -8.88 -11.09
N GLY A 32 11.13 -8.14 -12.17
CA GLY A 32 12.34 -8.25 -12.96
C GLY A 32 13.61 -7.94 -12.16
N ALA A 33 13.52 -7.02 -11.19
CA ALA A 33 14.61 -6.68 -10.26
C ALA A 33 15.05 -7.87 -9.40
N THR A 34 14.12 -8.77 -9.07
CA THR A 34 14.42 -10.02 -8.33
C THR A 34 14.94 -11.14 -9.23
N GLY A 35 14.69 -11.09 -10.54
CA GLY A 35 15.02 -12.17 -11.48
C GLY A 35 16.33 -12.00 -12.26
N LEU A 36 16.88 -10.78 -12.37
CA LEU A 36 18.04 -10.51 -13.21
C LEU A 36 19.17 -9.84 -12.41
N ALA A 37 19.84 -10.60 -11.55
CA ALA A 37 21.00 -10.16 -10.78
C ALA A 37 22.27 -9.94 -11.63
N VAL A 38 22.17 -9.76 -12.95
CA VAL A 38 23.33 -9.69 -13.88
C VAL A 38 23.22 -8.54 -14.89
N ALA A 39 22.46 -7.48 -14.58
CA ALA A 39 22.59 -6.23 -15.33
C ALA A 39 22.98 -5.10 -14.37
N ASP A 40 24.23 -4.65 -14.55
CA ASP A 40 24.89 -3.49 -13.92
C ASP A 40 24.01 -2.24 -13.82
N GLY A 41 24.53 -1.23 -13.10
CA GLY A 41 23.93 0.07 -12.73
C GLY A 41 22.82 0.68 -13.60
N VAL A 42 22.79 0.39 -14.90
CA VAL A 42 21.66 0.65 -15.82
C VAL A 42 20.32 0.26 -15.23
N PHE A 43 20.14 -0.96 -14.71
CA PHE A 43 18.85 -1.36 -14.14
C PHE A 43 18.46 -0.51 -12.91
N GLY A 44 19.44 -0.22 -12.05
CA GLY A 44 19.25 0.67 -10.90
C GLY A 44 18.88 2.10 -11.32
N THR A 45 19.50 2.62 -12.39
CA THR A 45 19.18 3.95 -12.93
C THR A 45 17.79 3.99 -13.58
N LEU A 46 17.38 2.93 -14.29
CA LEU A 46 16.04 2.83 -14.85
C LEU A 46 14.97 2.73 -13.76
N ALA A 47 15.22 1.94 -12.72
CA ALA A 47 14.34 1.87 -11.56
C ALA A 47 14.22 3.23 -10.85
N LEU A 48 15.33 3.95 -10.69
CA LEU A 48 15.33 5.30 -10.12
C LEU A 48 14.57 6.29 -11.01
N ALA A 49 14.76 6.24 -12.33
CA ALA A 49 14.03 7.09 -13.27
C ALA A 49 12.52 6.80 -13.20
N GLY A 50 12.12 5.53 -13.23
CA GLY A 50 10.72 5.14 -13.07
C GLY A 50 10.11 5.63 -11.76
N PHE A 51 10.85 5.51 -10.66
CA PHE A 51 10.46 6.02 -9.35
C PHE A 51 10.19 7.53 -9.36
N TRP A 52 11.11 8.31 -9.92
CA TRP A 52 10.96 9.77 -10.00
C TRP A 52 9.87 10.20 -10.98
N THR A 53 9.63 9.45 -12.06
CA THR A 53 8.50 9.69 -12.98
C THR A 53 7.17 9.51 -12.27
N VAL A 54 7.00 8.44 -11.49
CA VAL A 54 5.79 8.23 -10.66
C VAL A 54 5.66 9.36 -9.63
N ALA A 55 6.75 9.70 -8.96
CA ALA A 55 6.71 10.78 -7.97
C ALA A 55 6.34 12.14 -8.58
N TYR A 56 6.84 12.43 -9.78
CA TYR A 56 6.50 13.63 -10.53
C TYR A 56 5.03 13.66 -10.95
N ASP A 57 4.49 12.54 -11.45
CA ASP A 57 3.09 12.46 -11.89
C ASP A 57 2.11 12.67 -10.73
N VAL A 58 2.35 11.97 -9.61
CA VAL A 58 1.56 12.14 -8.38
C VAL A 58 1.73 13.55 -7.81
N GLY A 59 2.96 14.07 -7.74
CA GLY A 59 3.25 15.40 -7.22
C GLY A 59 2.61 16.51 -8.05
N ARG A 60 2.64 16.41 -9.38
CA ARG A 60 1.96 17.32 -10.31
C ARG A 60 0.45 17.28 -10.13
N THR A 61 -0.11 16.10 -9.84
CA THR A 61 -1.55 15.94 -9.57
C THR A 61 -1.93 16.60 -8.26
N LEU A 62 -1.18 16.36 -7.19
CA LEU A 62 -1.40 17.03 -5.89
C LEU A 62 -1.25 18.55 -5.97
N ALA A 63 -0.30 19.05 -6.78
CA ALA A 63 -0.09 20.49 -6.96
C ALA A 63 -1.25 21.22 -7.69
N ARG A 64 -2.20 20.47 -8.27
CA ARG A 64 -3.39 21.02 -8.93
C ARG A 64 -4.62 21.04 -8.04
N VAL A 65 -4.55 20.45 -6.85
CA VAL A 65 -5.66 20.43 -5.90
C VAL A 65 -5.67 21.75 -5.12
N ASP A 66 -6.80 22.46 -5.15
CA ASP A 66 -6.98 23.71 -4.44
C ASP A 66 -7.23 23.46 -2.95
N GLY A 67 -6.16 23.56 -2.15
CA GLY A 67 -6.20 23.30 -0.71
C GLY A 67 -6.12 21.80 -0.40
N LEU A 68 -5.11 21.40 0.38
CA LEU A 68 -4.95 20.01 0.78
C LEU A 68 -5.91 19.70 1.93
N ASP A 69 -6.82 18.77 1.72
CA ASP A 69 -7.55 18.14 2.80
C ASP A 69 -6.64 17.15 3.55
N VAL A 70 -7.18 16.50 4.58
CA VAL A 70 -6.40 15.58 5.40
C VAL A 70 -5.87 14.42 4.56
N THR A 71 -6.68 13.86 3.67
CA THR A 71 -6.31 12.79 2.75
C THR A 71 -5.16 13.22 1.84
N GLU A 72 -5.24 14.36 1.15
CA GLU A 72 -4.13 14.79 0.29
C GLU A 72 -2.87 15.10 1.10
N ALA A 73 -2.99 15.58 2.34
CA ALA A 73 -1.83 15.75 3.22
C ALA A 73 -1.13 14.40 3.52
N HIS A 74 -1.88 13.31 3.66
CA HIS A 74 -1.30 11.97 3.82
C HIS A 74 -0.58 11.50 2.56
N PHE A 75 -1.20 11.66 1.40
CA PHE A 75 -0.56 11.36 0.12
C PHE A 75 0.70 12.20 -0.10
N ALA A 76 0.66 13.49 0.22
CA ALA A 76 1.80 14.39 0.08
C ALA A 76 2.97 13.97 1.00
N PHE A 77 2.68 13.59 2.25
CA PHE A 77 3.72 13.11 3.16
C PHE A 77 4.29 11.75 2.75
N ALA A 78 3.44 10.81 2.32
CA ALA A 78 3.88 9.53 1.78
C ALA A 78 4.75 9.71 0.54
N LEU A 79 4.35 10.59 -0.39
CA LEU A 79 5.12 10.94 -1.58
C LEU A 79 6.47 11.58 -1.22
N ARG A 80 6.48 12.50 -0.25
CA ARG A 80 7.72 13.11 0.25
C ARG A 80 8.65 12.03 0.83
N SER A 81 8.12 11.13 1.63
CA SER A 81 8.91 10.03 2.21
C SER A 81 9.45 9.10 1.12
N PHE A 82 8.62 8.78 0.13
CA PHE A 82 9.00 8.00 -1.06
C PHE A 82 10.19 8.66 -1.77
N VAL A 83 10.09 9.94 -2.14
CA VAL A 83 11.21 10.68 -2.75
C VAL A 83 12.46 10.67 -1.86
N LEU A 84 12.31 10.93 -0.56
CA LEU A 84 13.43 10.95 0.39
C LEU A 84 14.12 9.60 0.54
N VAL A 85 13.45 8.47 0.32
CA VAL A 85 14.02 7.12 0.39
C VAL A 85 15.06 6.88 -0.71
N THR A 86 14.95 7.58 -1.84
CA THR A 86 15.87 7.39 -2.99
C THR A 86 17.29 7.81 -2.69
N ALA A 87 17.51 8.89 -1.94
CA ALA A 87 18.85 9.41 -1.63
C ALA A 87 19.66 8.46 -0.71
N PRO A 88 19.12 7.97 0.43
CA PRO A 88 19.76 6.92 1.22
C PRO A 88 20.01 5.66 0.41
N ARG A 89 19.08 5.23 -0.45
CA ARG A 89 19.27 4.05 -1.30
C ARG A 89 20.45 4.22 -2.24
N PHE A 90 20.55 5.36 -2.91
CA PHE A 90 21.66 5.68 -3.81
C PHE A 90 23.00 5.71 -3.07
N LEU A 91 23.06 6.38 -1.91
CA LEU A 91 24.27 6.43 -1.08
C LEU A 91 24.68 5.03 -0.57
N LEU A 92 23.72 4.18 -0.18
CA LEU A 92 23.99 2.80 0.21
C LEU A 92 24.53 1.97 -0.95
N ALA A 93 23.99 2.14 -2.17
CA ALA A 93 24.50 1.47 -3.36
C ALA A 93 25.93 1.94 -3.71
N LEU A 94 26.17 3.25 -3.68
CA LEU A 94 27.49 3.83 -3.93
C LEU A 94 28.52 3.39 -2.88
N SER A 95 28.08 3.17 -1.63
CA SER A 95 28.94 2.67 -0.55
C SER A 95 29.48 1.26 -0.75
N CYS A 96 28.89 0.48 -1.67
CA CYS A 96 29.38 -0.85 -2.02
C CYS A 96 30.61 -0.79 -2.93
N VAL A 97 30.81 0.32 -3.64
CA VAL A 97 31.91 0.50 -4.62
C VAL A 97 32.93 1.52 -4.12
N THR A 98 32.49 2.51 -3.36
CA THR A 98 33.33 3.60 -2.84
C THR A 98 33.12 3.81 -1.35
N PRO A 99 34.15 4.19 -0.57
CA PRO A 99 34.04 4.38 0.88
C PRO A 99 33.39 5.74 1.25
N VAL A 100 32.17 6.01 0.78
CA VAL A 100 31.46 7.29 0.92
C VAL A 100 31.34 7.76 2.38
N PHE A 101 31.16 6.82 3.32
CA PHE A 101 31.00 7.13 4.74
C PHE A 101 32.29 7.55 5.45
N ALA A 102 33.45 7.42 4.81
CA ALA A 102 34.70 7.94 5.39
C ALA A 102 34.72 9.48 5.41
N ALA A 103 34.00 10.14 4.50
CA ALA A 103 33.96 11.59 4.36
C ALA A 103 32.69 12.23 4.97
N LEU A 104 31.73 11.43 5.43
CA LEU A 104 30.45 11.92 5.93
C LEU A 104 30.31 11.68 7.43
N PRO A 105 29.65 12.59 8.19
CA PRO A 105 29.39 12.43 9.61
C PRO A 105 28.22 11.46 9.89
N VAL A 106 28.01 10.46 9.03
CA VAL A 106 26.88 9.53 9.06
C VAL A 106 27.40 8.11 8.91
N THR A 107 26.89 7.20 9.74
CA THR A 107 27.26 5.78 9.65
C THR A 107 26.38 5.04 8.65
N ARG A 108 26.91 3.97 8.04
CA ARG A 108 26.12 3.07 7.18
C ARG A 108 24.88 2.56 7.91
N THR A 109 25.02 2.15 9.17
CA THR A 109 23.93 1.64 10.02
C THR A 109 22.87 2.71 10.25
N GLY A 110 23.27 3.95 10.55
CA GLY A 110 22.35 5.08 10.71
C GLY A 110 21.57 5.38 9.43
N LEU A 111 22.25 5.34 8.28
CA LEU A 111 21.60 5.53 6.98
C LEU A 111 20.60 4.41 6.64
N VAL A 112 20.94 3.15 6.94
CA VAL A 112 20.01 2.00 6.81
C VAL A 112 18.79 2.20 7.71
N GLY A 113 19.00 2.62 8.97
CA GLY A 113 17.93 2.89 9.93
C GLY A 113 16.99 4.00 9.44
N ALA A 114 17.54 5.10 8.94
CA ALA A 114 16.78 6.21 8.38
C ALA A 114 15.99 5.80 7.12
N HIS A 115 16.65 5.11 6.19
CA HIS A 115 16.04 4.57 4.97
C HIS A 115 14.85 3.65 5.30
N ALA A 116 15.06 2.68 6.18
CA ALA A 116 14.01 1.74 6.60
C ALA A 116 12.84 2.45 7.27
N THR A 117 13.11 3.47 8.08
CA THR A 117 12.08 4.25 8.78
C THR A 117 11.19 5.01 7.78
N LEU A 118 11.79 5.71 6.83
CA LEU A 118 11.06 6.46 5.80
C LEU A 118 10.30 5.53 4.85
N ALA A 119 10.91 4.41 4.45
CA ALA A 119 10.31 3.47 3.51
C ALA A 119 9.06 2.79 4.09
N VAL A 120 9.10 2.38 5.36
CA VAL A 120 7.97 1.68 5.98
C VAL A 120 6.97 2.67 6.56
N PHE A 121 7.39 3.51 7.50
CA PHE A 121 6.45 4.36 8.25
C PHE A 121 6.02 5.60 7.47
N GLY A 122 6.84 6.10 6.54
CA GLY A 122 6.41 7.15 5.63
C GLY A 122 5.33 6.68 4.65
N ALA A 123 5.46 5.46 4.12
CA ALA A 123 4.48 4.88 3.21
C ALA A 123 3.19 4.43 3.93
N LEU A 124 3.30 3.90 5.16
CA LEU A 124 2.15 3.49 5.97
C LEU A 124 1.15 4.62 6.22
N TYR A 125 1.59 5.88 6.19
CA TYR A 125 0.72 7.02 6.41
C TYR A 125 -0.43 7.08 5.39
N GLN A 126 -0.18 6.74 4.11
CA GLN A 126 -1.21 6.72 3.07
C GLN A 126 -2.32 5.71 3.35
N LEU A 127 -2.03 4.65 4.10
CA LEU A 127 -2.95 3.54 4.33
C LEU A 127 -4.05 3.87 5.36
N ALA A 128 -3.85 4.91 6.16
CA ALA A 128 -4.78 5.31 7.23
C ALA A 128 -6.03 6.03 6.70
N THR A 129 -5.98 6.65 5.52
CA THR A 129 -7.02 7.57 5.04
C THR A 129 -8.24 6.88 4.44
N THR A 130 -8.16 5.58 4.14
CA THR A 130 -9.28 4.84 3.55
C THR A 130 -10.45 4.62 4.53
N PHE A 131 -10.24 4.83 5.84
CA PHE A 131 -11.18 4.38 6.87
C PHE A 131 -11.77 5.48 7.77
N THR A 132 -11.37 6.74 7.60
CA THR A 132 -11.70 7.84 8.54
C THR A 132 -12.66 8.89 7.98
N GLN A 133 -13.38 8.61 6.88
CA GLN A 133 -14.34 9.54 6.24
C GLN A 133 -15.66 9.75 7.00
N THR A 134 -15.57 9.99 8.31
CA THR A 134 -16.71 10.16 9.21
C THR A 134 -16.40 11.31 10.17
N GLU A 135 -17.41 12.11 10.50
CA GLU A 135 -17.24 13.27 11.37
C GLU A 135 -16.68 12.83 12.74
N PRO A 136 -15.52 13.37 13.18
CA PRO A 136 -14.92 13.02 14.46
C PRO A 136 -15.72 13.65 15.61
N HIS A 137 -15.88 12.91 16.72
CA HIS A 137 -16.57 13.41 17.92
C HIS A 137 -15.69 13.28 19.17
N GLY A 138 -15.55 14.38 19.92
CA GLY A 138 -14.87 14.40 21.23
C GLY A 138 -13.40 13.99 21.17
N VAL A 139 -13.08 12.81 21.73
CA VAL A 139 -11.69 12.26 21.80
C VAL A 139 -11.08 12.08 20.41
N ASP A 140 -11.91 11.90 19.37
CA ASP A 140 -11.43 11.68 18.00
C ASP A 140 -10.66 12.88 17.45
N HIS A 141 -10.95 14.11 17.90
CA HIS A 141 -10.18 15.30 17.51
C HIS A 141 -8.75 15.26 18.01
N HIS A 142 -8.53 14.75 19.23
CA HIS A 142 -7.20 14.64 19.82
C HIS A 142 -6.41 13.54 19.12
N CYS A 143 -7.01 12.36 18.94
CA CYS A 143 -6.41 11.26 18.18
C CYS A 143 -6.07 11.70 16.76
N ARG A 144 -6.99 12.38 16.06
CA ARG A 144 -6.75 12.92 14.71
C ARG A 144 -5.63 13.95 14.68
N ARG A 145 -5.51 14.83 15.69
CA ARG A 145 -4.40 15.80 15.72
C ARG A 145 -3.04 15.12 15.94
N ILE A 146 -2.97 14.14 16.84
CA ILE A 146 -1.76 13.35 17.10
C ILE A 146 -1.38 12.55 15.85
N GLU A 147 -2.35 11.94 15.21
CA GLU A 147 -2.20 11.22 13.96
C GLU A 147 -1.71 12.16 12.84
N SER A 148 -2.42 13.26 12.57
CA SER A 148 -2.16 14.08 11.39
C SER A 148 -0.89 14.94 11.47
N TYR A 149 -0.45 15.31 12.67
CA TYR A 149 0.76 16.12 12.87
C TYR A 149 1.86 15.37 13.62
N GLY A 150 1.48 14.63 14.66
CA GLY A 150 2.43 13.92 15.51
C GLY A 150 3.08 12.73 14.78
N TYR A 151 2.32 11.95 14.01
CA TYR A 151 2.89 10.79 13.30
C TYR A 151 3.91 11.21 12.22
N PRO A 152 3.62 12.14 11.28
CA PRO A 152 4.60 12.62 10.32
C PRO A 152 5.86 13.22 10.97
N ALA A 153 5.68 14.06 11.99
CA ALA A 153 6.79 14.62 12.75
C ALA A 153 7.61 13.53 13.44
N GLY A 154 6.94 12.51 13.99
CA GLY A 154 7.54 11.35 14.62
C GLY A 154 8.39 10.53 13.66
N VAL A 155 7.88 10.25 12.46
CA VAL A 155 8.61 9.52 11.41
C VAL A 155 9.88 10.28 11.00
N LEU A 156 9.78 11.60 10.77
CA LEU A 156 10.93 12.43 10.42
C LEU A 156 11.95 12.52 11.55
N ALA A 157 11.50 12.69 12.80
CA ALA A 157 12.36 12.74 13.97
C ALA A 157 13.05 11.38 14.22
N LEU A 158 12.33 10.26 14.07
CA LEU A 158 12.91 8.92 14.23
C LEU A 158 13.94 8.64 13.13
N ALA A 159 13.62 8.95 11.88
CA ALA A 159 14.54 8.78 10.76
C ALA A 159 15.77 9.67 10.91
N GLY A 160 15.59 10.95 11.25
CA GLY A 160 16.67 11.90 11.48
C GLY A 160 17.55 11.51 12.67
N GLY A 161 16.95 11.12 13.79
CA GLY A 161 17.65 10.64 14.99
C GLY A 161 18.48 9.39 14.70
N ARG A 162 17.95 8.44 13.94
CA ARG A 162 18.70 7.26 13.46
C ARG A 162 19.83 7.63 12.52
N LEU A 163 19.62 8.58 11.62
CA LEU A 163 20.62 9.03 10.65
C LEU A 163 21.86 9.62 11.33
N VAL A 164 21.65 10.54 12.28
CA VAL A 164 22.74 11.26 12.96
C VAL A 164 23.20 10.59 14.25
N GLY A 165 22.59 9.46 14.63
CA GLY A 165 22.90 8.75 15.87
C GLY A 165 22.49 9.49 17.15
N ASN A 166 21.45 10.34 17.09
CA ASN A 166 20.94 11.06 18.26
C ASN A 166 19.82 10.25 18.95
N PRO A 167 20.07 9.68 20.15
CA PRO A 167 19.11 8.80 20.82
C PRO A 167 17.88 9.55 21.33
N LEU A 168 18.02 10.81 21.79
CA LEU A 168 16.89 11.58 22.30
C LEU A 168 15.90 11.91 21.19
N LEU A 169 16.41 12.40 20.05
CA LEU A 169 15.58 12.69 18.88
C LEU A 169 14.88 11.43 18.37
N ALA A 170 15.60 10.31 18.32
CA ALA A 170 15.05 9.03 17.91
C ALA A 170 13.99 8.50 18.88
N ARG A 171 14.17 8.65 20.21
CA ARG A 171 13.16 8.26 21.22
C ARG A 171 11.90 9.09 21.10
N ILE A 172 12.02 10.40 20.98
CA ILE A 172 10.88 11.31 20.81
C ILE A 172 10.13 10.96 19.52
N GLY A 173 10.87 10.76 18.42
CA GLY A 173 10.28 10.33 17.15
C GLY A 173 9.56 8.99 17.25
N GLY A 174 10.21 8.00 17.87
CA GLY A 174 9.62 6.68 18.13
C GLY A 174 8.35 6.76 18.97
N ALA A 175 8.36 7.54 20.06
CA ALA A 175 7.19 7.74 20.91
C ALA A 175 6.01 8.35 20.14
N LEU A 176 6.27 9.36 19.30
CA LEU A 176 5.26 9.99 18.46
C LEU A 176 4.66 9.03 17.43
N VAL A 177 5.49 8.20 16.79
CA VAL A 177 5.01 7.15 15.86
C VAL A 177 4.11 6.16 16.60
N LEU A 178 4.54 5.67 17.77
CA LEU A 178 3.75 4.73 18.58
C LEU A 178 2.43 5.34 19.03
N LEU A 179 2.43 6.59 19.51
CA LEU A 179 1.20 7.30 19.87
C LEU A 179 0.28 7.50 18.67
N GLY A 180 0.81 7.83 17.50
CA GLY A 180 0.04 7.94 16.27
C GLY A 180 -0.64 6.62 15.88
N VAL A 181 0.13 5.51 15.89
CA VAL A 181 -0.41 4.17 15.63
C VAL A 181 -1.47 3.78 16.64
N ALA A 182 -1.24 4.01 17.93
CA ALA A 182 -2.22 3.75 18.98
C ALA A 182 -3.50 4.58 18.80
N CYS A 183 -3.38 5.86 18.42
CA CYS A 183 -4.52 6.72 18.11
C CYS A 183 -5.34 6.19 16.93
N VAL A 184 -4.68 5.74 15.85
CA VAL A 184 -5.36 5.10 14.70
C VAL A 184 -6.09 3.84 15.14
N SER A 185 -5.45 2.97 15.94
CA SER A 185 -6.10 1.79 16.50
C SER A 185 -7.35 2.12 17.33
N ILE A 186 -7.29 3.16 18.16
CA ILE A 186 -8.44 3.62 18.96
C ILE A 186 -9.56 4.14 18.05
N LEU A 187 -9.23 4.97 17.06
CA LEU A 187 -10.20 5.49 16.10
C LEU A 187 -10.91 4.34 15.36
N LEU A 188 -10.16 3.36 14.87
CA LEU A 188 -10.74 2.20 14.18
C LEU A 188 -11.56 1.31 15.11
N ALA A 189 -11.11 1.06 16.34
CA ALA A 189 -11.87 0.30 17.33
C ALA A 189 -13.20 0.97 17.64
N ARG A 190 -13.21 2.30 17.80
CA ARG A 190 -14.45 3.07 18.01
C ARG A 190 -15.38 2.99 16.81
N ARG A 191 -14.85 3.16 15.59
CA ARG A 191 -15.65 3.03 14.36
C ARG A 191 -16.29 1.65 14.22
N LEU A 192 -15.58 0.58 14.62
CA LEU A 192 -16.12 -0.78 14.63
C LEU A 192 -17.24 -1.01 15.65
N ILE A 193 -17.20 -0.28 16.77
CA ILE A 193 -18.24 -0.33 17.81
C ILE A 193 -19.47 0.48 17.37
N GLU A 194 -19.24 1.63 16.74
CA GLU A 194 -20.29 2.56 16.27
C GLU A 194 -20.94 2.11 14.94
N ALA A 195 -20.27 1.25 14.16
CA ALA A 195 -20.80 0.72 12.90
C ALA A 195 -22.12 -0.03 13.12
N ARG A 196 -23.19 0.45 12.46
CA ARG A 196 -24.54 -0.15 12.50
C ARG A 196 -24.77 -1.20 11.40
N VAL A 197 -23.75 -1.55 10.64
CA VAL A 197 -23.77 -2.50 9.51
C VAL A 197 -22.85 -3.67 9.84
N ASP A 198 -23.01 -4.79 9.12
CA ASP A 198 -22.20 -6.00 9.27
C ASP A 198 -20.70 -5.68 9.38
N ARG A 199 -20.08 -6.19 10.43
CA ARG A 199 -18.67 -5.95 10.72
C ARG A 199 -17.82 -6.56 9.62
N ALA A 200 -17.18 -5.72 8.81
CA ALA A 200 -16.12 -6.16 7.91
C ALA A 200 -14.98 -6.75 8.76
N PRO A 201 -14.70 -8.07 8.72
CA PRO A 201 -13.76 -8.73 9.62
C PRO A 201 -12.31 -8.23 9.49
N MET A 202 -11.99 -7.53 8.41
CA MET A 202 -10.67 -6.94 8.13
C MET A 202 -10.33 -5.76 9.05
N LEU A 203 -11.31 -4.91 9.39
CA LEU A 203 -11.07 -3.69 10.17
C LEU A 203 -10.65 -3.99 11.61
N SER A 204 -11.28 -4.99 12.24
CA SER A 204 -10.98 -5.37 13.63
C SER A 204 -9.57 -5.93 13.79
N ARG A 205 -9.10 -6.67 12.79
CA ARG A 205 -7.77 -7.29 12.78
C ARG A 205 -6.68 -6.25 12.64
N TYR A 206 -6.87 -5.31 11.73
CA TYR A 206 -5.93 -4.21 11.53
C TYR A 206 -5.80 -3.35 12.80
N ALA A 207 -6.91 -3.02 13.46
CA ALA A 207 -6.90 -2.27 14.71
C ALA A 207 -6.12 -3.02 15.82
N VAL A 208 -6.34 -4.33 15.95
CA VAL A 208 -5.65 -5.19 16.94
C VAL A 208 -4.17 -5.35 16.61
N ALA A 209 -3.81 -5.59 15.34
CA ALA A 209 -2.42 -5.72 14.91
C ALA A 209 -1.62 -4.43 15.14
N MET A 210 -2.19 -3.27 14.77
CA MET A 210 -1.59 -1.97 15.02
C MET A 210 -1.43 -1.68 16.52
N ALA A 211 -2.44 -2.00 17.33
CA ALA A 211 -2.40 -1.79 18.77
C ALA A 211 -1.34 -2.69 19.43
N GLY A 212 -1.33 -3.98 19.07
CA GLY A 212 -0.34 -4.94 19.55
C GLY A 212 1.09 -4.55 19.13
N TRP A 213 1.28 -4.11 17.88
CA TRP A 213 2.59 -3.71 17.39
C TRP A 213 3.10 -2.47 18.12
N SER A 214 2.23 -1.49 18.33
CA SER A 214 2.58 -0.29 19.09
C SER A 214 2.95 -0.63 20.54
N LEU A 215 2.15 -1.45 21.22
CA LEU A 215 2.40 -1.81 22.62
C LEU A 215 3.70 -2.61 22.80
N LEU A 216 3.91 -3.63 21.97
CA LEU A 216 5.08 -4.51 22.05
C LEU A 216 6.37 -3.83 21.56
N THR A 217 6.26 -2.82 20.69
CA THR A 217 7.42 -2.05 20.21
C THR A 217 7.88 -1.00 21.21
N ALA A 218 6.97 -0.48 22.06
CA ALA A 218 7.28 0.64 22.95
C ALA A 218 8.52 0.44 23.83
N PRO A 219 8.72 -0.69 24.53
CA PRO A 219 9.90 -0.87 25.37
C PRO A 219 11.21 -0.75 24.58
N ALA A 220 11.27 -1.33 23.38
CA ALA A 220 12.47 -1.37 22.55
C ALA A 220 12.82 0.02 22.00
N TRP A 221 11.83 0.75 21.49
CA TRP A 221 12.07 2.08 20.92
C TRP A 221 12.29 3.17 21.96
N LEU A 222 11.70 3.04 23.15
CA LEU A 222 11.90 4.01 24.22
C LEU A 222 13.25 3.81 24.93
N THR A 223 13.81 2.60 24.92
CA THR A 223 15.13 2.32 25.52
C THR A 223 16.27 2.55 24.53
N ASP A 224 16.25 1.88 23.37
CA ASP A 224 17.32 1.90 22.37
C ASP A 224 16.77 2.05 20.93
N PRO A 225 16.30 3.24 20.52
CA PRO A 225 15.72 3.45 19.19
C PRO A 225 16.73 3.36 18.03
N LEU A 226 18.04 3.32 18.34
CA LEU A 226 19.13 3.30 17.36
C LEU A 226 19.56 1.88 17.01
N ALA A 227 19.21 0.88 17.84
CA ALA A 227 19.53 -0.52 17.58
C ALA A 227 18.97 -0.99 16.23
N LEU A 228 19.84 -1.56 15.40
CA LEU A 228 19.45 -2.14 14.11
C LEU A 228 18.43 -3.27 14.28
N ALA A 229 18.52 -4.03 15.39
CA ALA A 229 17.56 -5.07 15.74
C ALA A 229 16.14 -4.52 15.90
N TYR A 230 15.99 -3.26 16.33
CA TYR A 230 14.70 -2.63 16.57
C TYR A 230 14.22 -1.75 15.42
N ARG A 231 14.82 -1.88 14.22
CA ARG A 231 14.50 -1.02 13.06
C ARG A 231 13.00 -1.01 12.69
N PHE A 232 12.33 -2.16 12.81
CA PHE A 232 10.92 -2.36 12.43
C PHE A 232 9.99 -2.61 13.62
N GLY A 233 10.49 -2.51 14.85
CA GLY A 233 9.69 -2.73 16.05
C GLY A 233 10.49 -3.38 17.17
N GLY A 234 9.80 -3.84 18.22
CA GLY A 234 10.40 -4.62 19.29
C GLY A 234 10.80 -6.04 18.86
N PRO A 235 11.48 -6.80 19.73
CA PRO A 235 11.75 -8.22 19.51
C PRO A 235 10.46 -8.98 19.15
N GLY A 236 10.49 -9.76 18.07
CA GLY A 236 9.36 -10.60 17.66
C GLY A 236 8.13 -9.87 17.09
N THR A 237 8.18 -8.55 16.89
CA THR A 237 7.03 -7.79 16.37
C THR A 237 7.06 -7.58 14.86
N ALA A 238 8.10 -8.08 14.17
CA ALA A 238 8.27 -7.90 12.73
C ALA A 238 7.10 -8.52 11.92
N HIS A 239 6.66 -9.72 12.30
CA HIS A 239 5.50 -10.37 11.67
C HIS A 239 4.18 -9.67 11.99
N LEU A 240 4.09 -8.98 13.12
CA LEU A 240 2.92 -8.17 13.45
C LEU A 240 2.83 -6.92 12.57
N LEU A 241 3.98 -6.33 12.19
CA LEU A 241 4.02 -5.20 11.26
C LEU A 241 3.86 -5.63 9.80
N ALA A 242 4.69 -6.55 9.33
CA ALA A 242 4.81 -6.84 7.90
C ALA A 242 3.55 -7.54 7.37
N PRO A 243 3.25 -8.81 7.65
CA PRO A 243 1.97 -9.39 7.26
C PRO A 243 0.78 -8.84 8.07
N GLY A 244 0.95 -8.58 9.37
CA GLY A 244 -0.16 -8.17 10.25
C GLY A 244 -0.74 -6.76 10.00
N VAL A 245 0.08 -5.79 9.56
CA VAL A 245 -0.39 -4.43 9.25
C VAL A 245 -0.28 -4.17 7.75
N VAL A 246 0.92 -4.28 7.17
CA VAL A 246 1.14 -3.95 5.75
C VAL A 246 0.41 -4.94 4.85
N GLY A 247 0.57 -6.24 5.09
CA GLY A 247 -0.03 -7.30 4.28
C GLY A 247 -1.55 -7.23 4.28
N PHE A 248 -2.19 -7.13 5.45
CA PHE A 248 -3.64 -6.96 5.55
C PHE A 248 -4.16 -5.75 4.78
N VAL A 249 -3.48 -4.61 4.84
CA VAL A 249 -3.92 -3.44 4.08
C VAL A 249 -3.74 -3.65 2.59
N VAL A 250 -2.61 -4.19 2.15
CA VAL A 250 -2.34 -4.43 0.73
C VAL A 250 -3.39 -5.39 0.16
N LEU A 251 -3.66 -6.50 0.84
CA LEU A 251 -4.71 -7.45 0.45
C LEU A 251 -6.09 -6.77 0.41
N GLY A 252 -6.45 -6.02 1.46
CA GLY A 252 -7.70 -5.29 1.53
C GLY A 252 -7.88 -4.29 0.38
N ILE A 253 -6.86 -3.47 0.10
CA ILE A 253 -6.89 -2.50 -1.01
C ILE A 253 -7.05 -3.22 -2.34
N LEU A 254 -6.28 -4.29 -2.59
CA LEU A 254 -6.37 -5.02 -3.86
C LEU A 254 -7.74 -5.66 -4.07
N TYR A 255 -8.35 -6.20 -3.01
CA TYR A 255 -9.71 -6.75 -3.07
C TYR A 255 -10.79 -5.70 -3.39
N HIS A 256 -10.54 -4.42 -3.11
CA HIS A 256 -11.50 -3.35 -3.44
C HIS A 256 -11.15 -2.67 -4.78
N VAL A 257 -9.89 -2.33 -4.99
CA VAL A 257 -9.42 -1.55 -6.14
C VAL A 257 -9.50 -2.35 -7.43
N VAL A 258 -9.14 -3.65 -7.42
CA VAL A 258 -9.15 -4.45 -8.66
C VAL A 258 -10.57 -4.60 -9.20
N PRO A 259 -11.57 -5.05 -8.42
CA PRO A 259 -12.96 -5.07 -8.90
C PRO A 259 -13.49 -3.70 -9.30
N PHE A 260 -13.17 -2.66 -8.53
CA PHE A 260 -13.59 -1.29 -8.83
C PHE A 260 -13.05 -0.79 -10.19
N ILE A 261 -11.77 -1.00 -10.48
CA ILE A 261 -11.17 -0.63 -11.78
C ILE A 261 -11.87 -1.36 -12.93
N VAL A 262 -12.13 -2.66 -12.76
CA VAL A 262 -12.83 -3.47 -13.76
C VAL A 262 -14.26 -2.97 -13.97
N TRP A 263 -14.95 -2.60 -12.89
CA TRP A 263 -16.30 -2.04 -12.92
C TRP A 263 -16.35 -0.73 -13.70
N VAL A 264 -15.49 0.23 -13.35
CA VAL A 264 -15.41 1.54 -14.02
C VAL A 264 -15.08 1.40 -15.50
N HIS A 265 -14.24 0.43 -15.88
CA HIS A 265 -13.80 0.29 -17.26
C HIS A 265 -14.80 -0.45 -18.16
N ARG A 266 -15.47 -1.50 -17.65
CA ARG A 266 -16.39 -2.34 -18.45
C ARG A 266 -17.86 -2.00 -18.27
N TYR A 267 -18.22 -1.54 -17.09
CA TYR A 267 -19.60 -1.29 -16.69
C TYR A 267 -19.82 0.20 -16.42
N SER A 268 -19.08 1.07 -17.11
CA SER A 268 -19.20 2.54 -17.01
C SER A 268 -20.65 3.00 -17.11
N ASP A 269 -21.39 2.39 -18.03
CA ASP A 269 -22.77 2.73 -18.36
C ASP A 269 -23.76 2.31 -17.26
N ARG A 270 -23.29 1.50 -16.30
CA ARG A 270 -24.07 0.92 -15.21
C ARG A 270 -23.53 1.32 -13.83
N LEU A 271 -22.59 2.27 -13.80
CA LEU A 271 -22.03 2.84 -12.58
C LEU A 271 -23.16 3.40 -11.70
N GLY A 272 -23.29 2.88 -10.48
CA GLY A 272 -24.33 3.28 -9.53
C GLY A 272 -25.69 2.59 -9.71
N PHE A 273 -25.85 1.72 -10.71
CA PHE A 273 -27.07 0.94 -10.95
C PHE A 273 -26.91 -0.56 -10.70
N GLU A 274 -25.71 -1.11 -10.93
CA GLU A 274 -25.39 -2.52 -10.70
C GLU A 274 -24.26 -2.67 -9.68
N ASP A 275 -24.25 -3.77 -8.96
CA ASP A 275 -23.22 -4.08 -7.97
C ASP A 275 -21.84 -4.28 -8.62
N VAL A 276 -20.80 -3.99 -7.84
CA VAL A 276 -19.39 -4.18 -8.25
C VAL A 276 -19.14 -5.67 -8.50
N PRO A 277 -18.36 -6.07 -9.54
CA PRO A 277 -18.04 -7.46 -9.81
C PRO A 277 -17.51 -8.17 -8.56
N VAL A 278 -18.25 -9.17 -8.10
CA VAL A 278 -17.98 -9.81 -6.81
C VAL A 278 -16.82 -10.79 -6.97
N ILE A 279 -15.88 -10.73 -6.02
CA ILE A 279 -14.86 -11.76 -5.81
C ILE A 279 -15.52 -13.06 -5.38
N ASP A 280 -14.90 -14.21 -5.61
CA ASP A 280 -15.47 -15.47 -5.12
C ASP A 280 -15.38 -15.50 -3.58
N ASP A 281 -16.54 -15.44 -2.91
CA ASP A 281 -16.65 -15.41 -1.45
C ASP A 281 -16.00 -16.62 -0.77
N ARG A 282 -15.98 -17.79 -1.43
CA ARG A 282 -15.34 -18.99 -0.87
C ARG A 282 -13.82 -18.87 -0.92
N LEU A 283 -13.28 -18.36 -2.04
CA LEU A 283 -11.86 -18.10 -2.15
C LEU A 283 -11.43 -16.95 -1.24
N ALA A 284 -12.25 -15.92 -1.08
CA ALA A 284 -12.01 -14.83 -0.14
C ALA A 284 -12.01 -15.31 1.32
N ALA A 285 -12.92 -16.22 1.69
CA ALA A 285 -12.93 -16.83 3.02
C ALA A 285 -11.71 -17.74 3.26
N ALA A 286 -11.29 -18.48 2.23
CA ALA A 286 -10.10 -19.35 2.30
C ALA A 286 -8.80 -18.54 2.43
N ASP A 287 -8.62 -17.54 1.58
CA ASP A 287 -7.54 -16.53 1.66
C ASP A 287 -7.45 -15.97 3.08
N PHE A 288 -8.55 -15.38 3.53
CA PHE A 288 -8.66 -14.82 4.86
C PHE A 288 -8.28 -15.79 5.99
N ALA A 289 -8.72 -17.05 5.93
CA ALA A 289 -8.39 -18.07 6.91
C ALA A 289 -6.90 -18.43 6.88
N LEU A 290 -6.34 -18.63 5.69
CA LEU A 290 -4.93 -18.96 5.48
C LEU A 290 -4.01 -17.83 5.92
N PHE A 291 -4.27 -16.59 5.47
CA PHE A 291 -3.49 -15.42 5.83
C PHE A 291 -3.49 -15.15 7.33
N SER A 292 -4.66 -15.24 7.96
CA SER A 292 -4.81 -14.91 9.39
C SER A 292 -4.22 -15.99 10.29
N THR A 293 -4.42 -17.26 9.94
CA THR A 293 -3.85 -18.39 10.69
C THR A 293 -2.33 -18.43 10.52
N GLY A 294 -1.83 -18.22 9.30
CA GLY A 294 -0.40 -18.14 9.02
C GLY A 294 0.27 -16.97 9.73
N THR A 295 -0.31 -15.77 9.64
CA THR A 295 0.22 -14.58 10.33
C THR A 295 0.17 -14.74 11.85
N GLY A 296 -0.94 -15.23 12.39
CA GLY A 296 -1.07 -15.52 13.82
C GLY A 296 -0.05 -16.56 14.31
N GLY A 297 0.20 -17.61 13.52
CA GLY A 297 1.20 -18.64 13.81
C GLY A 297 2.63 -18.08 13.82
N LEU A 298 2.97 -17.19 12.88
CA LEU A 298 4.27 -16.52 12.85
C LEU A 298 4.49 -15.61 14.06
N VAL A 299 3.48 -14.80 14.39
CA VAL A 299 3.51 -13.93 15.58
C VAL A 299 3.63 -14.77 16.86
N ALA A 300 2.88 -15.87 16.97
CA ALA A 300 2.95 -16.75 18.12
C ALA A 300 4.31 -17.44 18.23
N ALA A 301 4.90 -17.88 17.10
CA ALA A 301 6.22 -18.49 17.08
C ALA A 301 7.30 -17.55 17.61
N ASP A 302 7.26 -16.29 17.18
CA ASP A 302 8.20 -15.25 17.63
C ASP A 302 8.01 -14.85 19.10
N LEU A 303 6.77 -14.63 19.54
CA LEU A 303 6.48 -14.10 20.88
C LEU A 303 6.55 -15.15 21.98
N LEU A 304 6.22 -16.41 21.68
CA LEU A 304 6.13 -17.50 22.65
C LEU A 304 7.30 -18.48 22.55
N ALA A 305 8.27 -18.23 21.67
CA ALA A 305 9.40 -19.12 21.40
C ALA A 305 8.95 -20.58 21.14
N LEU A 306 7.94 -20.73 20.28
CA LEU A 306 7.36 -22.04 19.95
C LEU A 306 8.37 -22.96 19.24
N PRO A 307 8.10 -24.28 19.16
CA PRO A 307 8.97 -25.20 18.45
C PRO A 307 9.29 -24.74 17.02
N ALA A 308 10.51 -25.02 16.57
CA ALA A 308 11.03 -24.57 15.27
C ALA A 308 10.20 -25.00 14.04
N VAL A 309 9.28 -25.95 14.20
CA VAL A 309 8.33 -26.38 13.16
C VAL A 309 7.16 -25.42 12.95
N VAL A 310 6.82 -24.58 13.94
CA VAL A 310 5.64 -23.69 13.86
C VAL A 310 5.84 -22.59 12.83
N ALA A 311 6.99 -21.92 12.83
CA ALA A 311 7.30 -20.86 11.87
C ALA A 311 7.25 -21.31 10.39
N PRO A 312 7.85 -22.44 9.97
CA PRO A 312 7.73 -22.90 8.58
C PRO A 312 6.30 -23.33 8.23
N LEU A 313 5.57 -24.00 9.13
CA LEU A 313 4.15 -24.32 8.89
C LEU A 313 3.31 -23.05 8.71
N ALA A 314 3.48 -22.07 9.59
CA ALA A 314 2.79 -20.79 9.49
C ALA A 314 3.16 -20.05 8.19
N SER A 315 4.43 -20.09 7.78
CA SER A 315 4.89 -19.55 6.50
C SER A 315 4.26 -20.26 5.30
N THR A 316 4.10 -21.58 5.35
CA THR A 316 3.43 -22.33 4.26
C THR A 316 1.97 -21.95 4.11
N LEU A 317 1.27 -21.61 5.21
CA LEU A 317 -0.10 -21.10 5.15
C LEU A 317 -0.17 -19.73 4.47
N VAL A 318 0.76 -18.81 4.80
CA VAL A 318 0.85 -17.49 4.12
C VAL A 318 1.23 -17.64 2.63
N ALA A 319 2.08 -18.62 2.30
CA ALA A 319 2.40 -18.91 0.90
C ALA A 319 1.20 -19.49 0.14
N ALA A 320 0.43 -20.39 0.75
CA ALA A 320 -0.79 -20.94 0.17
C ALA A 320 -1.85 -19.86 -0.04
N ASP A 321 -2.01 -18.96 0.94
CA ASP A 321 -2.85 -17.77 0.84
C ASP A 321 -2.53 -16.96 -0.43
N THR A 322 -1.25 -16.64 -0.66
CA THR A 322 -0.84 -15.87 -1.85
C THR A 322 -1.31 -16.51 -3.16
N VAL A 323 -1.36 -17.84 -3.24
CA VAL A 323 -1.87 -18.57 -4.42
C VAL A 323 -3.38 -18.43 -4.54
N VAL A 324 -4.13 -18.58 -3.44
CA VAL A 324 -5.59 -18.42 -3.39
C VAL A 324 -5.98 -16.99 -3.75
N PHE A 325 -5.31 -16.01 -3.16
CA PHE A 325 -5.44 -14.59 -3.44
C PHE A 325 -5.28 -14.29 -4.94
N ALA A 326 -4.17 -14.74 -5.52
CA ALA A 326 -3.85 -14.53 -6.92
C ALA A 326 -4.89 -15.20 -7.82
N ALA A 327 -5.31 -16.42 -7.50
CA ALA A 327 -6.34 -17.13 -8.25
C ALA A 327 -7.69 -16.40 -8.23
N ASN A 328 -8.08 -15.84 -7.08
CA ASN A 328 -9.33 -15.08 -6.94
C ASN A 328 -9.28 -13.80 -7.79
N LEU A 329 -8.20 -13.01 -7.70
CA LEU A 329 -8.03 -11.81 -8.52
C LEU A 329 -7.95 -12.12 -10.02
N LEU A 330 -7.24 -13.17 -10.40
CA LEU A 330 -7.16 -13.63 -11.80
C LEU A 330 -8.53 -14.09 -12.32
N SER A 331 -9.38 -14.67 -11.49
CA SER A 331 -10.76 -15.02 -11.84
C SER A 331 -11.58 -13.77 -12.16
N VAL A 332 -11.49 -12.73 -11.32
CA VAL A 332 -12.17 -11.44 -11.58
C VAL A 332 -11.72 -10.86 -12.92
N LEU A 333 -10.39 -10.81 -13.16
CA LEU A 333 -9.85 -10.33 -14.43
C LEU A 333 -10.28 -11.19 -15.60
N ARG A 334 -10.25 -12.52 -15.49
CA ARG A 334 -10.61 -13.43 -16.59
C ARG A 334 -12.09 -13.32 -16.97
N ASN A 335 -12.97 -13.22 -15.98
CA ASN A 335 -14.41 -13.22 -16.22
C ASN A 335 -14.92 -11.82 -16.62
N HIS A 336 -14.26 -10.76 -16.12
CA HIS A 336 -14.76 -9.39 -16.24
C HIS A 336 -13.86 -8.45 -17.06
N SER A 337 -12.61 -8.78 -17.42
CA SER A 337 -11.78 -7.94 -18.30
C SER A 337 -12.23 -8.01 -19.77
N PRO A 338 -12.31 -6.87 -20.49
CA PRO A 338 -12.55 -6.84 -21.94
C PRO A 338 -11.33 -7.28 -22.78
N HIS A 339 -10.14 -7.39 -22.17
CA HIS A 339 -8.92 -7.82 -22.84
C HIS A 339 -8.41 -9.15 -22.29
N THR A 340 -8.00 -10.05 -23.18
CA THR A 340 -7.21 -11.22 -22.80
C THR A 340 -5.90 -10.77 -22.15
N LEU A 341 -5.35 -11.54 -21.21
CA LEU A 341 -4.06 -11.23 -20.55
C LEU A 341 -2.95 -10.95 -21.58
N ALA A 342 -3.00 -11.63 -22.74
CA ALA A 342 -2.11 -11.39 -23.87
C ALA A 342 -2.37 -10.04 -24.59
N GLY A 343 -3.61 -9.57 -24.68
CA GLY A 343 -3.95 -8.24 -25.23
C GLY A 343 -3.47 -7.08 -24.34
N VAL A 344 -3.45 -7.28 -23.02
CA VAL A 344 -2.93 -6.31 -22.05
C VAL A 344 -1.39 -6.27 -22.04
N LEU A 345 -0.74 -7.44 -22.11
CA LEU A 345 0.72 -7.56 -22.07
C LEU A 345 1.40 -7.30 -23.43
N PHE A 346 0.75 -7.66 -24.55
CA PHE A 346 1.37 -7.64 -25.88
C PHE A 346 0.64 -6.77 -26.91
N GLY A 347 -0.37 -5.99 -26.50
CA GLY A 347 -0.93 -4.91 -27.30
C GLY A 347 -1.31 -5.33 -28.72
N ARG A 348 -2.17 -6.34 -28.87
CA ARG A 348 -2.84 -6.56 -30.16
C ARG A 348 -4.15 -5.80 -30.15
N ALA A 349 -4.18 -4.66 -30.86
CA ALA A 349 -5.43 -4.06 -31.28
C ALA A 349 -6.19 -5.11 -32.12
N GLY A 350 -7.29 -5.64 -31.59
CA GLY A 350 -8.22 -6.46 -32.37
C GLY A 350 -8.97 -5.57 -33.37
N PRO A 351 -9.38 -6.11 -34.53
CA PRO A 351 -9.95 -5.31 -35.61
C PRO A 351 -11.25 -4.65 -35.18
N ALA A 352 -11.45 -3.41 -35.62
CA ALA A 352 -12.71 -2.69 -35.46
C ALA A 352 -13.85 -3.52 -36.06
N GLU A 353 -14.73 -4.03 -35.21
CA GLU A 353 -16.01 -4.58 -35.63
C GLU A 353 -16.96 -3.40 -35.86
N SER A 354 -16.99 -2.90 -37.09
CA SER A 354 -18.06 -2.05 -37.59
C SER A 354 -18.14 -2.14 -39.11
N ALA A 355 -19.06 -2.98 -39.59
CA ALA A 355 -20.01 -2.61 -40.62
C ALA A 355 -21.14 -3.62 -40.54
N ALA A 356 -22.20 -3.21 -39.87
CA ALA A 356 -23.46 -3.92 -39.83
C ALA A 356 -23.98 -4.14 -41.25
N ASP A 357 -24.44 -5.36 -41.43
CA ASP A 357 -25.34 -5.84 -42.46
C ASP A 357 -26.58 -4.93 -42.54
N ASP A 358 -26.63 -4.06 -43.57
CA ASP A 358 -27.88 -3.46 -44.03
C ASP A 358 -27.79 -3.18 -45.54
N THR A 359 -27.89 -4.25 -46.34
CA THR A 359 -28.49 -4.14 -47.67
C THR A 359 -29.66 -5.10 -47.73
N GLY A 360 -30.71 -4.74 -47.01
CA GLY A 360 -32.05 -5.29 -47.18
C GLY A 360 -32.54 -5.07 -48.61
N THR A 361 -32.77 -6.18 -49.28
CA THR A 361 -33.57 -6.34 -50.49
C THR A 361 -34.91 -5.61 -50.40
N GLY A 362 -35.15 -4.65 -51.29
CA GLY A 362 -36.44 -3.96 -51.46
C GLY A 362 -36.81 -3.89 -52.93
N GLU A 363 -37.37 -4.97 -53.46
CA GLU A 363 -37.93 -5.08 -54.80
C GLU A 363 -39.43 -4.70 -54.78
N ARG A 364 -39.89 -4.10 -55.90
CA ARG A 364 -41.28 -3.96 -56.46
C ARG A 364 -41.93 -2.56 -56.38
N PRO A 365 -42.93 -2.25 -57.25
CA PRO A 365 -43.04 -2.49 -58.70
C PRO A 365 -43.60 -1.27 -59.49
N ALA A 366 -43.70 -1.45 -60.82
CA ALA A 366 -44.38 -0.65 -61.86
C ALA A 366 -43.59 0.50 -62.51
#